data_AF-A0A2N3D0B1-F1
#
_entry.id   AF-A0A2N3D0B1-F1
#
_cell.length_a   1.000
_cell.length_b   1.000
_cell.length_c   1.000
_cell.angle_alpha   90.00
_cell.angle_beta   90.00
_cell.angle_gamma   90.00
#
_symmetry.space_group_name_H-M   'P 1'
#
loop_
_entity.id
_entity.type
_entity.pdbx_description
1 polymer ?
#
loop_
_entity_poly.entity_id
_entity_poly.type
_entity_poly.pdbx_seq_one_letter_code
_entity_poly.pdbx_strand_id
1 'polypeptide(L)' 'MEKIDHLAEIIARHMPEPGLIQTNVPRLSLIRADEPSSPVPAVYEASLCMIVQGAKRVSL' A
#
# COMPACT_ATOMS: atom_id res chain seq x y z
N MET A 1 6.69 -16.89 0.00
CA MET A 1 7.22 -15.52 -0.19
C MET A 1 7.16 -15.11 -1.64
N GLU A 2 7.66 -15.93 -2.57
CA GLU A 2 7.75 -15.65 -4.02
C GLU A 2 6.53 -14.93 -4.65
N LYS A 3 5.30 -15.33 -4.30
CA LYS A 3 4.08 -14.67 -4.81
C LYS A 3 3.88 -13.23 -4.31
N ILE A 4 4.26 -12.94 -3.07
CA ILE A 4 4.16 -11.59 -2.48
C ILE A 4 5.26 -10.70 -3.04
N ASP A 5 6.48 -11.22 -3.16
CA ASP A 5 7.60 -10.49 -3.74
C ASP A 5 7.32 -10.13 -5.20
N HIS A 6 6.77 -11.07 -5.98
CA HIS A 6 6.33 -10.80 -7.35
C HIS A 6 5.21 -9.75 -7.42
N LEU A 7 4.29 -9.76 -6.47
CA LEU A 7 3.24 -8.74 -6.38
C LEU A 7 3.82 -7.36 -6.06
N ALA A 8 4.82 -7.27 -5.18
CA ALA A 8 5.53 -6.03 -4.89
C ALA A 8 6.21 -5.47 -6.14
N GLU A 9 6.88 -6.32 -6.94
CA GLU A 9 7.49 -5.92 -8.21
C GLU A 9 6.47 -5.38 -9.22
N ILE A 10 5.30 -6.01 -9.33
CA ILE A 10 4.22 -5.52 -10.19
C ILE A 10 3.73 -4.15 -9.72
N ILE A 11 3.53 -3.97 -8.41
CA ILE A 11 3.07 -2.70 -7.83
C ILE A 11 4.11 -1.59 -8.05
N ALA A 12 5.40 -1.87 -7.85
CA ALA A 12 6.48 -0.90 -8.04
C ALA A 12 6.52 -0.33 -9.46
N ARG A 13 6.23 -1.14 -10.49
CA ARG A 13 6.15 -0.66 -11.89
C ARG A 13 5.02 0.35 -12.13
N HIS A 14 3.97 0.32 -11.32
CA HIS A 14 2.83 1.25 -11.43
C HIS A 14 2.93 2.44 -10.46
N MET A 15 3.88 2.42 -9.52
CA MET A 15 4.13 3.47 -8.55
C MET A 15 5.61 3.87 -8.54
N PRO A 16 6.10 4.56 -9.60
CA PRO A 16 7.50 5.00 -9.67
C PRO A 16 7.84 5.96 -8.52
N GLU A 17 6.87 6.76 -8.07
CA GLU A 17 6.99 7.73 -6.99
C GLU A 17 6.14 7.30 -5.76
N PRO A 18 6.56 7.67 -4.53
CA PRO A 18 5.75 7.43 -3.33
C PRO A 18 4.46 8.25 -3.36
N GLY A 19 3.44 7.75 -2.67
CA GLY A 19 2.12 8.39 -2.59
C GLY A 19 0.99 7.38 -2.48
N LEU A 20 -0.24 7.88 -2.67
CA LEU A 20 -1.46 7.09 -2.74
C LEU A 20 -2.10 7.35 -4.11
N ILE A 21 -2.32 6.31 -4.90
CA ILE A 21 -2.96 6.42 -6.21
C ILE A 21 -4.20 5.53 -6.30
N GLN A 22 -5.20 6.01 -7.03
CA GLN A 22 -6.31 5.17 -7.49
C GLN A 22 -5.85 4.41 -8.74
N THR A 23 -6.29 3.17 -8.86
CA THR A 23 -6.07 2.39 -10.08
C THR A 23 -7.30 2.47 -10.99
N ASN A 24 -7.15 1.99 -12.22
CA ASN A 24 -8.29 1.78 -13.11
C ASN A 24 -9.20 0.64 -12.66
N VAL A 25 -8.78 -0.18 -11.69
CA VAL A 25 -9.60 -1.23 -11.08
C VAL A 25 -10.45 -0.59 -9.97
N PRO A 26 -11.78 -0.65 -10.05
CA PRO A 26 -12.64 -0.05 -9.03
C PRO A 26 -12.34 -0.58 -7.62
N ARG A 27 -12.25 0.33 -6.65
CA ARG A 27 -11.98 0.04 -5.23
C ARG A 27 -10.60 -0.58 -4.93
N LEU A 28 -9.66 -0.48 -5.87
CA LEU A 28 -8.26 -0.81 -5.65
C LEU A 28 -7.41 0.45 -5.72
N SER A 29 -6.77 0.76 -4.61
CA SER A 29 -5.76 1.82 -4.51
C SER A 29 -4.40 1.21 -4.18
N LEU A 30 -3.34 1.89 -4.59
CA LEU A 30 -1.96 1.51 -4.28
C LEU A 30 -1.33 2.61 -3.44
N ILE A 31 -0.56 2.21 -2.43
CA ILE A 31 0.17 3.12 -1.55
C ILE A 31 1.63 2.69 -1.49
N ARG A 32 2.53 3.67 -1.62
CA ARG A 32 3.97 3.52 -1.44
C ARG A 32 4.48 4.63 -0.54
N ALA A 33 5.29 4.28 0.44
CA ALA A 33 6.00 5.21 1.29
C ALA A 33 7.47 4.79 1.32
N ASP A 34 8.37 5.72 1.01
CA ASP A 34 9.80 5.46 0.97
C ASP A 34 10.48 5.72 2.34
N GLU A 35 9.74 6.33 3.27
CA GLU A 35 10.16 6.61 4.63
C GLU A 35 9.08 6.21 5.66
N PRO A 36 9.45 5.91 6.92
CA PRO A 36 8.49 5.63 7.97
C PRO A 36 7.46 6.75 8.16
N SER A 37 6.18 6.42 8.06
CA SER A 37 5.10 7.37 8.33
C SER A 37 4.94 7.62 9.83
N SER A 38 4.72 8.86 10.23
CA SER A 38 4.18 9.18 11.56
C SER A 38 2.81 8.51 11.77
N PRO A 39 2.38 8.23 13.02
CA PRO A 39 1.02 7.81 13.31
C PRO A 39 0.02 8.91 12.87
N VAL A 40 -0.92 8.56 12.00
CA VAL A 40 -1.96 9.47 11.52
C VAL A 40 -3.33 8.88 11.86
N PRO A 41 -4.20 9.61 12.58
CA PRO A 41 -5.59 9.22 12.76
C PRO A 41 -6.31 9.20 11.41
N ALA A 42 -7.02 8.11 11.10
CA ALA A 42 -7.76 7.97 9.86
C ALA A 42 -9.01 7.11 10.06
N VAL A 43 -10.06 7.45 9.31
CA VAL A 43 -11.28 6.64 9.19
C VAL A 43 -11.28 6.04 7.79
N TYR A 44 -11.39 4.72 7.70
CA TYR A 44 -11.40 3.99 6.43
C TYR A 44 -12.77 3.35 6.20
N GLU A 45 -13.20 3.29 4.94
CA GLU A 45 -14.21 2.32 4.54
C GLU A 45 -13.70 0.90 4.79
N ALA A 46 -14.62 -0.02 5.11
CA ALA A 46 -14.29 -1.41 5.34
C ALA A 46 -13.54 -2.01 4.13
N SER A 47 -12.26 -2.32 4.33
CA SER A 47 -11.35 -2.68 3.24
C SER A 47 -10.25 -3.63 3.73
N LEU A 48 -9.65 -4.37 2.79
CA LEU A 48 -8.46 -5.18 3.04
C LEU A 48 -7.21 -4.36 2.68
N CYS A 49 -6.37 -4.07 3.67
CA CYS A 49 -5.04 -3.52 3.43
C CYS A 49 -4.01 -4.66 3.48
N MET A 50 -3.24 -4.83 2.41
CA MET A 50 -2.20 -5.86 2.33
C MET A 50 -0.83 -5.19 2.18
N ILE A 51 0.08 -5.51 3.10
CA ILE A 51 1.46 -5.03 3.06
C ILE A 51 2.27 -6.04 2.26
N VAL A 52 2.68 -5.65 1.06
CA VAL A 52 3.45 -6.51 0.14
C VAL A 52 4.96 -6.34 0.29
N GLN A 53 5.41 -5.25 0.90
CA GLN A 53 6.81 -4.97 1.18
C GLN A 53 6.92 -4.10 2.44
N GLY A 54 7.91 -4.37 3.30
CA GLY A 54 8.13 -3.61 4.53
C GLY A 54 7.13 -3.97 5.64
N ALA A 55 6.72 -2.98 6.44
CA ALA A 55 5.82 -3.17 7.58
C ALA A 55 4.95 -1.94 7.82
N LYS A 56 3.71 -2.18 8.30
CA LYS A 56 2.78 -1.14 8.77
C LYS A 56 2.27 -1.51 10.15
N ARG A 57 2.29 -0.57 11.09
CA ARG A 57 1.64 -0.72 12.40
C ARG A 57 0.34 0.10 12.41
N VAL A 58 -0.72 -0.51 12.90
CA VAL A 58 -2.03 0.11 13.12
C VAL A 58 -2.49 -0.26 14.53
N SER A 59 -3.09 0.70 15.22
CA SER A 59 -3.65 0.54 16.56
C SER A 59 -4.99 1.27 16.65
N LEU A 60 -5.87 0.81 17.54
CA LEU A 60 -7.14 1.46 17.89
C LEU A 60 -6.96 2.36 19.10
#